data_AF-A0A6A0H673-F1
#
_entry.id   AF-A0A6A0H673-F1
#
_cell.length_a   1.000
_cell.length_b   1.000
_cell.length_c   1.000
_cell.angle_alpha   90.00
_cell.angle_beta   90.00
_cell.angle_gamma   90.00
#
_symmetry.space_group_name_H-M   'P 1'
#
loop_
_entity.id
_entity.type
_entity.pdbx_description
1 polymer ?
#
loop_
_entity_poly.entity_id
_entity_poly.type
_entity_poly.pdbx_seq_one_letter_code
_entity_poly.pdbx_strand_id
1 'polypeptide(L)' 'MRTLSLAVFLKQHDVNGGRCGVCGDSWELQPRPHEVGGLYATGIIVRNYSTGQVIEVRLQELQHGP' A
#
# COMPACT_ATOMS: atom_id res chain seq x y z
N MET A 1 -19.32 14.75 -2.34
CA MET A 1 -18.23 13.77 -2.59
C MET A 1 -17.33 13.68 -1.37
N ARG A 2 -17.66 12.88 -0.34
CA ARG A 2 -16.81 12.67 0.86
C ARG A 2 -17.02 11.29 1.51
N THR A 3 -17.46 10.29 0.75
CA THR A 3 -17.85 8.97 1.30
C THR A 3 -16.82 7.86 1.02
N LEU A 4 -15.89 8.02 0.07
CA LEU A 4 -14.94 6.97 -0.33
C LEU A 4 -13.85 6.68 0.72
N SER A 5 -13.36 7.69 1.43
CA SER A 5 -12.23 7.53 2.38
C SER A 5 -12.63 6.78 3.67
N LEU A 6 -13.87 6.96 4.13
CA LEU A 6 -14.39 6.25 5.31
C LEU A 6 -14.58 4.75 5.04
N ALA A 7 -15.00 4.36 3.83
CA ALA A 7 -15.26 2.96 3.53
C ALA A 7 -14.01 2.07 3.65
N VAL A 8 -12.85 2.56 3.18
CA VAL A 8 -11.57 1.84 3.31
C VAL A 8 -11.16 1.71 4.77
N PHE A 9 -11.29 2.81 5.53
CA PHE A 9 -10.99 2.82 6.97
C PHE A 9 -11.85 1.82 7.75
N LEU A 10 -13.18 1.85 7.55
CA LEU A 10 -14.12 0.93 8.21
C LEU A 10 -13.83 -0.52 7.83
N LYS A 11 -13.52 -0.80 6.55
CA LYS A 11 -13.15 -2.16 6.12
C LYS A 11 -11.89 -2.66 6.85
N GLN A 12 -10.87 -1.83 6.98
CA GLN A 12 -9.66 -2.20 7.71
C GLN A 12 -9.93 -2.43 9.20
N HIS A 13 -10.61 -1.50 9.87
CA HIS A 13 -10.75 -1.54 11.33
C HIS A 13 -11.89 -2.47 11.80
N ASP A 14 -13.08 -2.32 11.24
CA ASP A 14 -14.27 -2.99 11.77
C ASP A 14 -14.40 -4.43 11.25
N VAL A 15 -13.95 -4.68 10.01
CA VAL A 15 -14.08 -6.00 9.37
C VAL A 15 -12.79 -6.79 9.43
N ASN A 16 -11.66 -6.18 9.03
CA ASN A 16 -10.38 -6.87 8.99
C ASN A 16 -9.67 -6.90 10.35
N GLY A 17 -10.28 -6.39 11.42
CA GLY A 17 -9.70 -6.36 12.77
C GLY A 17 -8.41 -5.56 12.83
N GLY A 18 -8.36 -4.42 12.13
CA GLY A 18 -7.19 -3.56 12.00
C GLY A 18 -6.14 -4.01 10.98
N ARG A 19 -6.31 -5.18 10.36
CA ARG A 19 -5.31 -5.75 9.44
C ARG A 19 -5.37 -5.15 8.04
N CYS A 20 -4.19 -4.99 7.45
CA CYS A 20 -3.97 -4.55 6.07
C CYS A 20 -2.89 -5.45 5.44
N GLY A 21 -2.90 -5.64 4.12
CA GLY A 21 -1.81 -6.29 3.39
C GLY A 21 -0.51 -5.48 3.51
N VAL A 22 0.65 -6.13 3.39
CA VAL A 22 1.95 -5.46 3.63
C VAL A 22 2.23 -4.35 2.62
N CYS A 23 1.65 -4.47 1.44
CA CYS A 23 1.72 -3.48 0.36
C CYS A 23 0.48 -2.56 0.26
N GLY A 24 -0.40 -2.56 1.28
CA GLY A 24 -1.56 -1.65 1.36
C GLY A 24 -2.86 -2.17 0.76
N ASP A 25 -2.86 -3.35 0.13
CA ASP A 25 -4.08 -4.01 -0.34
C ASP A 25 -4.97 -4.47 0.82
N SER A 26 -6.27 -4.63 0.57
CA SER A 26 -7.20 -5.20 1.57
C SER A 26 -6.72 -6.57 2.05
N TRP A 27 -6.78 -6.78 3.37
CA TRP A 27 -6.32 -8.00 4.02
C TRP A 27 -6.93 -9.28 3.44
N GLU A 28 -8.20 -9.24 3.03
CA GLU A 28 -8.95 -10.40 2.54
C GLU A 28 -8.64 -10.79 1.08
N LEU A 29 -7.98 -9.93 0.30
CA LEU A 29 -7.70 -10.22 -1.11
C LEU A 29 -6.61 -11.29 -1.23
N GLN A 30 -6.80 -12.26 -2.13
CA GLN A 30 -5.77 -13.24 -2.47
C GLN A 30 -5.90 -13.70 -3.94
N PRO A 31 -4.81 -13.65 -4.75
CA PRO A 31 -3.54 -13.01 -4.44
C PRO A 31 -3.71 -11.50 -4.26
N ARG A 32 -2.99 -10.89 -3.31
CA ARG A 32 -2.97 -9.42 -3.18
C ARG A 32 -2.23 -8.83 -4.38
N PRO A 33 -2.83 -7.93 -5.17
CA PRO A 33 -2.24 -7.48 -6.43
C PRO A 33 -0.83 -6.89 -6.32
N HIS A 34 -0.48 -6.26 -5.20
CA HIS A 34 0.81 -5.61 -4.98
C HIS A 34 1.82 -6.44 -4.17
N GLU A 35 1.45 -7.65 -3.73
CA GLU A 35 2.37 -8.59 -3.09
C GLU A 35 2.97 -9.58 -4.10
N VAL A 36 4.07 -10.25 -3.75
CA VAL A 36 4.74 -11.23 -4.63
C VAL A 36 3.74 -12.31 -5.09
N GLY A 37 3.66 -12.51 -6.41
CA GLY A 37 2.66 -13.37 -7.04
C GLY A 37 1.37 -12.65 -7.49
N GLY A 38 1.22 -11.38 -7.10
CA GLY A 38 0.18 -10.48 -7.60
C GLY A 38 0.55 -9.80 -8.92
N LEU A 39 -0.45 -9.15 -9.53
CA LEU A 39 -0.36 -8.53 -10.86
C LEU A 39 0.76 -7.48 -10.98
N TYR A 40 1.02 -6.72 -9.91
CA TYR A 40 1.94 -5.57 -9.94
C TYR A 40 3.32 -5.87 -9.36
N ALA A 41 3.51 -7.00 -8.68
CA ALA A 41 4.80 -7.42 -8.12
C ALA A 41 5.65 -8.14 -9.16
N THR A 42 6.22 -7.38 -10.10
CA THR A 42 6.92 -7.90 -11.29
C THR A 42 8.35 -8.39 -11.04
N GLY A 43 8.90 -8.21 -9.82
CA GLY A 43 10.28 -8.61 -9.48
C GLY A 43 11.37 -7.67 -10.03
N ILE A 44 11.00 -6.51 -10.58
CA ILE A 44 11.97 -5.51 -11.07
C ILE A 44 12.63 -4.80 -9.88
N ILE A 45 13.95 -4.84 -9.82
CA ILE A 45 14.72 -4.08 -8.83
C ILE A 45 14.79 -2.61 -9.24
N VAL A 46 14.14 -1.74 -8.48
CA VAL A 46 14.04 -0.31 -8.80
C VAL A 46 15.23 0.52 -8.32
N ARG A 47 15.95 0.08 -7.28
CA ARG A 47 17.12 0.75 -6.71
C ARG A 47 18.02 -0.27 -5.99
N ASN A 48 19.32 0.02 -5.94
CA ASN A 48 20.32 -0.74 -5.17
C ASN A 48 20.94 0.18 -4.10
N TYR A 49 21.22 -0.37 -2.92
CA TYR A 49 21.79 0.38 -1.79
C TYR A 49 22.87 -0.44 -1.09
N SER A 50 23.80 0.25 -0.43
CA SER A 50 24.80 -0.36 0.45
C SER A 50 24.28 -0.50 1.88
N THR A 51 24.78 -1.51 2.62
CA THR A 51 24.44 -1.66 4.03
C THR A 51 24.87 -0.42 4.83
N GLY A 52 23.97 0.14 5.63
CA GLY A 52 24.22 1.35 6.42
C GLY A 52 24.11 2.67 5.63
N GLN A 53 23.77 2.62 4.33
CA GLN A 53 23.58 3.82 3.53
C GLN A 53 22.35 4.60 4.01
N VAL A 54 22.54 5.89 4.34
CA VAL A 54 21.44 6.83 4.55
C VAL A 54 20.88 7.22 3.18
N ILE A 55 19.56 7.11 3.00
CA ILE A 55 18.89 7.37 1.72
C ILE A 55 17.81 8.44 1.86
N GLU A 56 17.64 9.24 0.82
CA GLU A 56 16.49 10.15 0.70
C GLU A 56 15.29 9.37 0.13
N VAL A 57 14.19 9.39 0.88
CA VAL A 57 12.90 8.84 0.44
C VAL A 57 11.95 10.00 0.17
N ARG A 58 11.33 10.00 -1.01
CA ARG A 58 10.41 11.03 -1.45
C ARG A 58 9.01 10.46 -1.50
N LEU A 59 8.09 11.09 -0.78
CA LEU A 59 6.67 10.78 -0.82
C LEU A 59 5.97 11.83 -1.69
N GLN A 60 5.10 11.38 -2.57
CA GLN A 60 4.23 12.27 -3.31
C GLN A 60 2.92 12.39 -2.56
N GLU A 61 2.68 13.57 -1.97
CA GLU A 61 1.36 13.91 -1.47
C GLU A 61 0.51 14.37 -2.66
N LEU A 62 -0.52 13.59 -2.97
CA LEU A 62 -1.60 14.09 -3.79
C LEU A 62 -2.52 14.86 -2.86
N GLN A 63 -2.36 16.19 -2.82
CA GLN A 63 -3.36 17.01 -2.18
C GLN A 63 -4.71 16.70 -2.82
N HIS A 64 -5.72 16.48 -1.99
CA HIS A 64 -7.09 16.41 -2.45
C HIS A 64 -7.35 17.72 -3.20
N GLY A 65 -7.41 17.63 -4.53
CA GLY A 65 -7.73 18.79 -5.37
C GLY A 65 -9.06 19.39 -4.94
N PRO A 66 -9.33 20.66 -5.32
CA PRO A 66 -10.61 21.29 -5.03
C PRO A 66 -11.79 20.44 -5.51
#